data_AF-A0A944EHS2-F1
#
_entry.id   AF-A0A944EHS2-F1
#
_cell.length_a   1.000
_cell.length_b   1.000
_cell.length_c   1.000
_cell.angle_alpha   90.00
_cell.angle_beta   90.00
_cell.angle_gamma   90.00
#
_symmetry.space_group_name_H-M   'P 1'
#
loop_
_entity.id
_entity.type
_entity.pdbx_description
1 polymer ?
#
loop_
_entity_poly.entity_id
_entity_poly.type
_entity_poly.pdbx_seq_one_letter_code
_entity_poly.pdbx_strand_id
1 'polypeptide(L)'
;MNDRAPAPGGLALVEALVNTLDIESGADSLDTADGRAAFGLAERDVPAARELREALRGACLAHAGHRSPGRSPAALDRLLAGAPLYVSVAEDGTAALRPASPDGPLVSRIAEAIAAAAADGTWERLKACEAEDCHWAYYDRSPAGRSRWCSMAVCGARAKMRTYRARRTATG
;
A
#
# COMPACT_ATOMS: atom_id res chain seq x y z
N MET A 1 15.15 2.25 0.38
CA MET A 1 14.39 3.33 1.06
C MET A 1 13.68 4.18 0.01
N ASN A 2 12.43 4.53 0.28
CA ASN A 2 11.61 5.41 -0.55
C ASN A 2 11.89 6.86 -0.14
N ASP A 3 12.40 7.70 -1.04
CA ASP A 3 12.76 9.10 -0.73
C ASP A 3 11.55 10.04 -0.68
N ARG A 4 10.33 9.49 -0.78
CA ARG A 4 9.09 10.26 -0.77
C ARG A 4 8.60 10.50 0.64
N ALA A 5 7.98 11.65 0.85
CA ALA A 5 7.14 11.86 2.02
C ALA A 5 6.07 10.75 2.11
N PRO A 6 5.79 10.20 3.31
CA PRO A 6 4.73 9.21 3.50
C PRO A 6 3.38 9.72 3.00
N ALA A 7 2.48 8.81 2.61
CA ALA A 7 1.11 9.14 2.23
C ALA A 7 0.40 9.98 3.33
N PRO A 8 -0.51 10.89 2.95
CA PRO A 8 -1.22 11.70 3.93
C PRO A 8 -2.28 10.91 4.70
N GLY A 9 -2.58 11.32 5.93
CA GLY A 9 -3.69 10.80 6.73
C GLY A 9 -3.65 9.27 6.92
N GLY A 10 -4.82 8.63 6.85
CA GLY A 10 -4.95 7.18 7.01
C GLY A 10 -4.20 6.36 5.96
N LEU A 11 -3.90 6.92 4.78
CA LEU A 11 -3.12 6.22 3.75
C LEU A 11 -1.68 5.94 4.21
N ALA A 12 -1.15 6.68 5.19
CA ALA A 12 0.15 6.38 5.80
C ALA A 12 0.18 4.97 6.42
N LEU A 13 -0.92 4.54 7.04
CA LEU A 13 -1.06 3.20 7.63
C LEU A 13 -1.03 2.13 6.53
N VAL A 14 -1.72 2.37 5.42
CA VAL A 14 -1.76 1.48 4.25
C VAL A 14 -0.36 1.37 3.63
N GLU A 15 0.31 2.50 3.39
CA GLU A 15 1.67 2.54 2.86
C GLU A 15 2.65 1.78 3.77
N ALA A 16 2.59 2.04 5.08
CA ALA A 16 3.46 1.40 6.06
C ALA A 16 3.27 -0.12 6.07
N LEU A 17 2.02 -0.62 6.03
CA LEU A 17 1.74 -2.05 6.00
C LEU A 17 2.30 -2.70 4.73
N VAL A 18 2.08 -2.10 3.55
CA VAL A 18 2.62 -2.60 2.27
C VAL A 18 4.15 -2.64 2.28
N ASN A 19 4.78 -1.65 2.92
CA ASN A 19 6.24 -1.50 2.99
C ASN A 19 6.90 -2.25 4.15
N THR A 20 6.18 -3.13 4.85
CA THR A 20 6.79 -4.03 5.85
C THR A 20 7.69 -5.08 5.23
N LEU A 21 7.38 -5.54 4.01
CA LEU A 21 8.17 -6.50 3.25
C LEU A 21 9.04 -5.78 2.22
N ASP A 22 10.34 -5.98 2.34
CA ASP A 22 11.29 -5.77 1.26
C ASP A 22 11.35 -7.03 0.39
N ILE A 23 10.77 -6.97 -0.81
CA ILE A 23 10.70 -8.11 -1.74
C ILE A 23 12.10 -8.52 -2.24
N GLU A 24 13.03 -7.57 -2.36
CA GLU A 24 14.36 -7.85 -2.90
C GLU A 24 15.19 -8.68 -1.92
N SER A 25 15.12 -8.34 -0.63
CA SER A 25 15.87 -9.04 0.43
C SER A 25 15.07 -10.15 1.12
N GLY A 26 13.75 -10.13 1.03
CA GLY A 26 12.85 -11.01 1.78
C GLY A 26 12.66 -10.58 3.25
N ALA A 27 13.27 -9.49 3.69
CA ALA A 27 13.14 -9.01 5.06
C ALA A 27 11.72 -8.46 5.30
N ASP A 28 11.05 -8.96 6.34
CA ASP A 28 9.71 -8.54 6.73
C ASP A 28 9.71 -8.00 8.16
N SER A 29 9.39 -6.71 8.34
CA SER A 29 9.38 -6.11 9.68
C SER A 29 8.35 -6.76 10.62
N LEU A 30 7.32 -7.42 10.08
CA LEU A 30 6.34 -8.17 10.88
C LEU A 30 6.94 -9.41 11.58
N ASP A 31 8.13 -9.85 11.19
CA ASP A 31 8.87 -10.90 11.92
C ASP A 31 9.40 -10.39 13.27
N THR A 32 9.51 -9.08 13.45
CA THR A 32 10.00 -8.44 14.68
C THR A 32 8.86 -7.99 15.59
N ALA A 33 9.09 -7.98 16.91
CA ALA A 33 8.11 -7.48 17.87
C ALA A 33 7.78 -5.99 17.65
N ASP A 34 8.80 -5.17 17.40
CA ASP A 34 8.65 -3.72 17.15
C ASP A 34 7.82 -3.46 15.88
N GLY A 35 8.09 -4.19 14.81
CA GLY A 35 7.33 -4.08 13.57
C GLY A 35 5.86 -4.47 13.76
N ARG A 36 5.55 -5.48 14.58
CA ARG A 36 4.16 -5.83 14.93
C ARG A 36 3.50 -4.79 15.82
N ALA A 37 4.24 -4.26 16.80
CA ALA A 37 3.74 -3.26 17.74
C ALA A 37 3.29 -1.97 17.03
N ALA A 38 3.98 -1.57 15.97
CA ALA A 38 3.59 -0.42 15.13
C ALA A 38 2.18 -0.55 14.53
N PHE A 39 1.67 -1.78 14.39
CA PHE A 39 0.32 -2.06 13.89
C PHE A 39 -0.62 -2.58 14.99
N GLY A 40 -0.17 -2.68 16.24
CA GLY A 40 -0.97 -3.28 17.32
C GLY A 40 -1.27 -4.76 17.11
N LEU A 41 -0.37 -5.50 16.44
CA LEU A 41 -0.56 -6.92 16.11
C LEU A 41 0.10 -7.82 17.17
N ALA A 42 -0.57 -8.92 17.52
CA ALA A 42 0.08 -10.06 18.14
C ALA A 42 0.68 -10.97 17.05
N GLU A 43 1.57 -11.88 17.45
CA GLU A 43 2.21 -12.82 16.52
C GLU A 43 1.20 -13.69 15.76
N ARG A 44 0.11 -14.09 16.44
CA ARG A 44 -1.02 -14.82 15.83
C ARG A 44 -1.74 -14.06 14.71
N ASP A 45 -1.63 -12.73 14.68
CA ASP A 45 -2.33 -11.88 13.71
C ASP A 45 -1.49 -11.66 12.43
N VAL A 46 -0.19 -12.02 12.45
CA VAL A 46 0.76 -11.82 11.34
C VAL A 46 0.28 -12.47 10.03
N PRO A 47 -0.24 -13.72 10.01
CA PRO A 47 -0.72 -14.30 8.77
C PRO A 47 -1.81 -13.47 8.09
N ALA A 48 -2.80 -13.00 8.87
CA ALA A 48 -3.88 -12.16 8.36
C ALA A 48 -3.38 -10.77 7.90
N ALA A 49 -2.42 -10.19 8.63
CA ALA A 49 -1.79 -8.93 8.24
C ALA A 49 -1.01 -9.05 6.92
N ARG A 50 -0.32 -10.18 6.70
CA ARG A 50 0.37 -10.48 5.45
C ARG A 50 -0.59 -10.69 4.29
N GLU A 51 -1.72 -11.37 4.50
CA GLU A 51 -2.76 -11.51 3.47
C GLU A 51 -3.31 -10.13 3.06
N LEU A 52 -3.67 -9.30 4.06
CA LEU A 52 -4.13 -7.94 3.82
C LEU A 52 -3.09 -7.10 3.09
N ARG A 53 -1.81 -7.20 3.49
CA ARG A 53 -0.70 -6.52 2.84
C ARG A 53 -0.62 -6.83 1.36
N GLU A 54 -0.67 -8.11 0.99
CA GLU A 54 -0.53 -8.51 -0.41
C GLU A 54 -1.77 -8.15 -1.25
N ALA A 55 -2.97 -8.17 -0.64
CA ALA A 55 -4.19 -7.68 -1.27
C ALA A 55 -4.12 -6.15 -1.55
N LEU A 56 -3.66 -5.36 -0.57
CA LEU A 56 -3.42 -3.92 -0.72
C LEU A 56 -2.38 -3.64 -1.79
N ARG A 57 -1.27 -4.39 -1.80
CA ARG A 57 -0.23 -4.28 -2.84
C ARG A 57 -0.82 -4.52 -4.24
N GLY A 58 -1.73 -5.49 -4.38
CA GLY A 58 -2.46 -5.73 -5.62
C GLY A 58 -3.29 -4.53 -6.08
N ALA A 59 -4.04 -3.89 -5.18
CA ALA A 59 -4.78 -2.66 -5.49
C ALA A 59 -3.85 -1.51 -5.90
N CYS A 60 -2.78 -1.28 -5.13
CA CYS A 60 -1.79 -0.25 -5.43
C CYS A 60 -1.06 -0.46 -6.79
N LEU A 61 -0.83 -1.70 -7.21
CA LEU A 61 -0.32 -2.01 -8.55
C LEU A 61 -1.36 -1.67 -9.62
N ALA A 62 -2.63 -2.02 -9.40
CA ALA A 62 -3.72 -1.71 -10.31
C ALA A 62 -3.90 -0.19 -10.48
N HIS A 63 -3.78 0.61 -9.42
CA HIS A 63 -3.81 2.08 -9.49
C HIS A 63 -2.72 2.67 -10.39
N ALA A 64 -1.58 2.00 -10.50
CA ALA A 64 -0.48 2.39 -11.38
C ALA A 64 -0.63 1.85 -12.82
N GLY A 65 -1.68 1.08 -13.10
CA GLY A 65 -1.91 0.43 -14.40
C GLY A 65 -1.09 -0.84 -14.59
N HIS A 66 -0.50 -1.39 -13.53
CA HIS A 66 0.28 -2.61 -13.56
C HIS A 66 -0.59 -3.81 -13.21
N ARG A 67 -0.45 -4.90 -13.98
CA ARG A 67 -1.05 -6.18 -13.63
C ARG A 67 0.03 -7.09 -13.07
N SER A 68 -0.23 -7.71 -11.92
CA SER A 68 0.60 -8.77 -11.36
C SER A 68 -0.21 -10.05 -11.33
N PRO A 69 0.24 -11.14 -12.00
CA PRO A 69 -0.35 -12.45 -11.81
C PRO A 69 -0.46 -12.79 -10.32
N GLY A 70 -1.61 -13.31 -9.90
CA GLY A 70 -1.85 -13.71 -8.50
C GLY A 70 -2.21 -12.58 -7.51
N ARG A 71 -2.15 -11.30 -7.91
CA ARG A 71 -2.53 -10.16 -7.05
C ARG A 71 -3.71 -9.40 -7.66
N SER A 72 -4.92 -9.77 -7.24
CA SER A 72 -6.18 -9.18 -7.72
C SER A 72 -6.78 -8.23 -6.67
N PRO A 73 -7.30 -7.05 -7.06
CA PRO A 73 -8.08 -6.19 -6.17
C PRO A 73 -9.28 -6.90 -5.53
N ALA A 74 -9.81 -7.96 -6.15
CA ALA A 74 -10.91 -8.77 -5.58
C ALA A 74 -10.52 -9.47 -4.25
N ALA A 75 -9.23 -9.68 -3.98
CA ALA A 75 -8.80 -10.18 -2.68
C ALA A 75 -9.00 -9.13 -1.58
N LEU A 76 -8.74 -7.85 -1.89
CA LEU A 76 -8.94 -6.76 -0.95
C LEU A 76 -10.43 -6.57 -0.64
N ASP A 77 -11.28 -6.61 -1.65
CA ASP A 77 -12.74 -6.53 -1.49
C ASP A 77 -13.28 -7.59 -0.51
N ARG A 78 -12.87 -8.85 -0.67
CA ARG A 78 -13.25 -9.94 0.24
C ARG A 78 -12.83 -9.70 1.69
N LEU A 79 -11.63 -9.14 1.92
CA LEU A 79 -11.15 -8.84 3.27
C LEU A 79 -11.90 -7.67 3.88
N LEU A 80 -12.19 -6.62 3.10
CA LEU A 80 -12.92 -5.44 3.54
C LEU A 80 -14.40 -5.74 3.82
N ALA A 81 -15.00 -6.73 3.15
CA ALA A 81 -16.36 -7.17 3.43
C ALA A 81 -16.57 -7.62 4.90
N GLY A 82 -15.50 -8.07 5.58
CA GLY A 82 -15.52 -8.43 7.00
C GLY A 82 -15.28 -7.27 7.98
N ALA A 83 -15.16 -6.03 7.49
CA ALA A 83 -14.81 -4.86 8.28
C ALA A 83 -15.95 -3.81 8.30
N PRO A 84 -17.02 -4.04 9.08
CA PRO A 84 -18.16 -3.12 9.13
C PRO A 84 -17.76 -1.75 9.69
N LEU A 85 -18.23 -0.70 9.00
CA LEU A 85 -18.08 0.69 9.40
C LEU A 85 -19.45 1.28 9.74
N TYR A 86 -19.48 2.28 10.62
CA TYR A 86 -20.68 3.07 10.93
C TYR A 86 -20.40 4.56 10.72
N VAL A 87 -21.47 5.36 10.56
CA VAL A 87 -21.36 6.82 10.46
C VAL A 87 -21.35 7.43 11.86
N SER A 88 -20.31 8.20 12.17
CA SER A 88 -20.18 8.97 13.40
C SER A 88 -20.22 10.46 13.09
N VAL A 89 -20.91 11.25 13.93
CA VAL A 89 -20.93 12.72 13.85
C VAL A 89 -20.20 13.28 15.06
N ALA A 90 -19.20 14.13 14.83
CA ALA A 90 -18.45 14.82 15.88
C ALA A 90 -19.21 16.06 16.40
N GLU A 91 -18.74 16.64 17.50
CA GLU A 91 -19.38 17.82 18.12
C GLU A 91 -19.40 19.05 17.21
N ASP A 92 -18.43 19.18 16.30
CA ASP A 92 -18.36 20.24 15.29
C ASP A 92 -19.30 19.99 14.08
N GLY A 93 -20.08 18.91 14.11
CA GLY A 93 -21.01 18.51 13.06
C GLY A 93 -20.38 17.76 11.90
N THR A 94 -19.06 17.50 11.92
CA THR A 94 -18.41 16.71 10.87
C THR A 94 -18.81 15.23 10.97
N ALA A 95 -19.10 14.61 9.83
CA ALA A 95 -19.45 13.19 9.75
C ALA A 95 -18.30 12.39 9.13
N ALA A 96 -18.01 11.22 9.69
CA ALA A 96 -16.99 10.30 9.18
C ALA A 96 -17.43 8.85 9.36
N LEU A 97 -16.92 7.96 8.51
CA LEU A 97 -17.02 6.53 8.73
C LEU A 97 -16.02 6.10 9.81
N ARG A 98 -16.44 5.26 10.74
CA ARG A 98 -15.62 4.74 11.85
C ARG A 98 -15.71 3.21 11.94
N PRO A 99 -14.62 2.52 12.35
CA PRO A 99 -14.65 1.10 12.67
C PRO A 99 -15.69 0.79 13.75
N ALA A 100 -16.47 -0.29 13.58
CA ALA A 100 -17.45 -0.73 14.59
C ALA A 100 -16.83 -1.03 15.97
N SER A 101 -15.53 -1.30 16.02
CA SER A 101 -14.74 -1.38 17.25
C SER A 101 -13.50 -0.51 17.10
N PRO A 102 -13.30 0.52 17.94
CA PRO A 102 -12.11 1.38 17.89
C PRO A 102 -10.79 0.60 18.03
N ASP A 103 -10.78 -0.41 18.90
CA ASP A 103 -9.66 -1.35 19.10
C ASP A 103 -9.77 -2.60 18.21
N GLY A 104 -10.56 -2.50 17.15
CA GLY A 104 -10.84 -3.59 16.25
C GLY A 104 -9.62 -4.03 15.42
N PRO A 105 -9.78 -5.12 14.64
CA PRO A 105 -8.72 -5.65 13.79
C PRO A 105 -8.10 -4.59 12.86
N LEU A 106 -6.83 -4.77 12.50
CA LEU A 106 -6.11 -3.88 11.57
C LEU A 106 -6.89 -3.63 10.26
N VAL A 107 -7.61 -4.64 9.75
CA VAL A 107 -8.44 -4.49 8.54
C VAL A 107 -9.53 -3.42 8.69
N SER A 108 -10.09 -3.21 9.88
CA SER A 108 -11.11 -2.19 10.11
C SER A 108 -10.55 -0.77 10.06
N ARG A 109 -9.35 -0.55 10.61
CA ARG A 109 -8.64 0.74 10.49
C ARG A 109 -8.21 1.03 9.06
N ILE A 110 -7.79 -0.01 8.32
CA ILE A 110 -7.51 0.08 6.88
C ILE A 110 -8.78 0.40 6.09
N ALA A 111 -9.91 -0.21 6.43
CA ALA A 111 -11.20 0.07 5.78
C ALA A 111 -11.63 1.53 5.96
N GLU A 112 -11.53 2.07 7.18
CA GLU A 112 -11.76 3.50 7.45
C GLU A 112 -10.84 4.39 6.59
N ALA A 113 -9.54 4.10 6.56
CA ALA A 113 -8.57 4.86 5.77
C ALA A 113 -8.88 4.85 4.27
N ILE A 114 -9.24 3.69 3.73
CA ILE A 114 -9.62 3.53 2.31
C ILE A 114 -10.91 4.30 2.03
N ALA A 115 -11.93 4.19 2.88
CA ALA A 115 -13.22 4.84 2.68
C ALA A 115 -13.08 6.37 2.68
N ALA A 116 -12.32 6.92 3.62
CA ALA A 116 -12.00 8.35 3.67
C ALA A 116 -11.24 8.79 2.41
N ALA A 117 -10.18 8.07 2.03
CA ALA A 117 -9.39 8.40 0.85
C ALA A 117 -10.18 8.29 -0.46
N ALA A 118 -11.11 7.33 -0.56
CA ALA A 118 -11.99 7.17 -1.72
C ALA A 118 -12.99 8.32 -1.82
N ALA A 119 -13.58 8.75 -0.70
CA ALA A 119 -14.46 9.93 -0.67
C ALA A 119 -13.72 11.21 -1.09
N ASP A 120 -12.44 11.33 -0.73
CA ASP A 120 -11.57 12.45 -1.10
C ASP A 120 -10.98 12.34 -2.52
N GLY A 121 -11.20 11.23 -3.23
CA GLY A 121 -10.60 10.98 -4.55
C GLY A 121 -9.07 10.83 -4.52
N THR A 122 -8.50 10.44 -3.38
CA THR A 122 -7.06 10.28 -3.17
C THR A 122 -6.61 8.83 -3.09
N TRP A 123 -7.53 7.87 -3.02
CA TRP A 123 -7.23 6.43 -2.92
C TRP A 123 -6.32 5.94 -4.06
N GLU A 124 -6.63 6.32 -5.30
CA GLU A 124 -5.90 5.93 -6.52
C GLU A 124 -4.51 6.58 -6.62
N ARG A 125 -4.22 7.59 -5.78
CA ARG A 125 -2.87 8.14 -5.68
C ARG A 125 -1.93 7.25 -4.89
N LEU A 126 -2.41 6.34 -4.05
CA LEU A 126 -1.55 5.36 -3.39
C LEU A 126 -1.23 4.20 -4.35
N LYS A 127 0.01 4.14 -4.82
CA LYS A 127 0.47 3.21 -5.87
C LYS A 127 1.58 2.31 -5.37
N ALA A 128 1.88 1.25 -6.11
CA ALA A 128 3.05 0.40 -5.86
C ALA A 128 4.06 0.54 -7.00
N CYS A 129 5.35 0.45 -6.66
CA CYS A 129 6.46 0.54 -7.59
C CYS A 129 6.36 -0.52 -8.69
N GLU A 130 6.58 -0.14 -9.95
CA GLU A 130 6.50 -1.07 -11.08
C GLU A 130 7.63 -2.12 -11.12
N ALA A 131 8.75 -1.85 -10.46
CA ALA A 131 9.88 -2.78 -10.47
C ALA A 131 9.48 -4.10 -9.77
N GLU A 132 9.59 -5.21 -10.51
CA GLU A 132 9.13 -6.56 -10.12
C GLU A 132 9.74 -7.05 -8.79
N ASP A 133 10.94 -6.57 -8.49
CA ASP A 133 11.75 -6.86 -7.30
C ASP A 133 11.47 -5.88 -6.14
N CYS A 134 10.60 -4.87 -6.32
CA CYS A 134 10.38 -3.81 -5.34
C CYS A 134 8.93 -3.77 -4.84
N HIS A 135 7.99 -3.39 -5.70
CA HIS A 135 6.57 -3.16 -5.36
C HIS A 135 6.29 -2.37 -4.06
N TRP A 136 7.22 -1.54 -3.58
CA TRP A 136 6.96 -0.64 -2.46
C TRP A 136 5.81 0.31 -2.78
N ALA A 137 4.89 0.49 -1.83
CA ALA A 137 3.86 1.50 -1.91
C ALA A 137 4.46 2.91 -1.80
N TYR A 138 3.83 3.85 -2.49
CA TYR A 138 4.12 5.26 -2.44
C TYR A 138 2.88 6.08 -2.80
N TYR A 139 2.78 7.29 -2.25
CA TYR A 139 1.77 8.24 -2.70
C TYR A 139 2.26 9.06 -3.91
N ASP A 140 1.47 9.06 -4.98
CA ASP A 140 1.74 9.79 -6.21
C ASP A 140 1.34 11.25 -6.06
N ARG A 141 2.33 12.11 -5.85
CA ARG A 141 2.17 13.57 -5.81
C ARG A 141 2.44 14.24 -7.14
N SER A 142 2.70 13.48 -8.21
CA SER A 142 2.89 14.09 -9.52
C SER A 142 1.58 14.77 -9.96
N PRO A 143 1.66 15.93 -10.65
CA PRO A 143 0.47 16.65 -11.10
C PRO A 143 -0.43 15.78 -11.97
N ALA A 144 0.17 14.99 -12.88
CA ALA A 144 -0.55 14.11 -13.80
C ALA A 144 -0.96 12.76 -13.19
N GLY A 145 -0.53 12.43 -11.97
CA GLY A 145 -0.77 11.12 -11.37
C GLY A 145 -0.20 9.97 -12.22
N ARG A 146 0.99 10.14 -12.80
CA ARG A 146 1.61 9.18 -13.73
C ARG A 146 2.94 8.62 -13.23
N SER A 147 3.25 8.81 -11.95
CA SER A 147 4.47 8.26 -11.40
C SER A 147 4.39 6.74 -11.31
N ARG A 148 5.51 6.05 -11.62
CA ARG A 148 5.62 4.58 -11.72
C ARG A 148 6.60 3.96 -10.73
N TRP A 149 7.40 4.79 -10.04
CA TRP A 149 8.53 4.34 -9.22
C TRP A 149 8.45 4.92 -7.82
N CYS A 150 8.69 4.12 -6.77
CA CYS A 150 8.77 4.65 -5.40
C CYS A 150 9.89 5.69 -5.28
N SER A 151 11.10 5.37 -5.73
CA SER A 151 12.20 6.34 -5.87
C SER A 151 12.65 6.43 -7.32
N MET A 152 12.71 7.66 -7.84
CA MET A 152 13.25 7.92 -9.17
C MET A 152 14.76 7.69 -9.22
N ALA A 153 15.46 7.99 -8.12
CA ALA A 153 16.91 7.82 -8.00
C ALA A 153 17.33 6.35 -7.95
N VAL A 154 16.52 5.50 -7.31
CA VAL A 154 16.82 4.06 -7.18
C VAL A 154 16.09 3.24 -8.26
N CYS A 155 14.77 3.08 -8.13
CA CYS A 155 14.00 2.21 -9.02
C CYS A 155 13.92 2.78 -10.45
N GLY A 156 13.76 4.10 -10.59
CA GLY A 156 13.77 4.76 -11.89
C GLY A 156 15.12 4.63 -12.62
N ALA A 157 16.24 4.74 -11.91
CA ALA A 157 17.57 4.55 -12.48
C ALA A 157 17.84 3.08 -12.85
N ARG A 158 17.46 2.12 -12.00
CA ARG A 158 17.52 0.67 -12.28
C ARG A 158 16.77 0.34 -13.58
N ALA A 159 15.54 0.84 -13.74
CA ALA A 159 14.74 0.64 -14.94
C ALA A 159 15.43 1.20 -16.20
N LYS A 160 15.96 2.43 -16.15
CA LYS A 160 16.72 3.02 -17.27
C LYS A 160 17.93 2.18 -17.67
N MET A 161 18.70 1.69 -16.69
CA MET A 161 19.88 0.86 -16.93
C MET A 161 19.52 -0.49 -17.56
N ARG A 162 18.44 -1.14 -17.09
CA ARG A 162 17.92 -2.39 -17.68
C ARG A 162 17.59 -2.20 -19.17
N THR A 163 16.85 -1.14 -19.51
CA THR A 163 16.50 -0.83 -20.91
C THR A 163 17.72 -0.51 -21.77
N TYR A 164 18.70 0.23 -21.24
CA TYR A 164 19.94 0.53 -21.97
C TYR A 164 20.73 -0.74 -22.31
N ARG A 165 20.89 -1.67 -21.34
CA ARG A 165 21.58 -2.94 -21.54
C ARG A 165 20.87 -3.82 -22.58
N ALA A 166 19.55 -3.96 -22.47
CA ALA A 166 18.74 -4.76 -23.40
C ALA A 166 18.90 -4.31 -24.87
N ARG A 167 18.96 -2.99 -25.10
CA ARG A 167 19.19 -2.43 -26.45
C ARG A 167 20.58 -2.76 -27.00
N ARG A 168 21.63 -2.75 -26.16
CA ARG A 168 23.00 -3.06 -26.59
C ARG A 168 23.20 -4.53 -26.94
N THR A 169 22.54 -5.43 -26.23
CA THR A 169 22.55 -6.87 -26.54
C THR A 169 21.70 -7.23 -27.76
N ALA A 170 20.77 -6.38 -28.19
CA ALA A 170 19.95 -6.61 -29.39
C ALA A 170 20.58 -6.06 -30.69
N THR A 171 21.68 -5.32 -30.59
CA THR A 171 22.37 -4.68 -31.73
C THR A 171 23.79 -5.24 -31.94
N GLY A 172 24.20 -6.25 -31.15
CA GLY A 172 25.44 -7.01 -31.35
C GLY A 172 25.11 -8.48 -31.55
#